data_AF-A0AAW7T978-F1
#
_entry.id   AF-A0AAW7T978-F1
#
_cell.length_a   1.000
_cell.length_b   1.000
_cell.length_c   1.000
_cell.angle_alpha   90.00
_cell.angle_beta   90.00
_cell.angle_gamma   90.00
#
_symmetry.space_group_name_H-M   'P 1'
#
loop_
_entity.id
_entity.type
_entity.pdbx_description
1 polymer ?
#
loop_
_entity_poly.entity_id
_entity_poly.type
_entity_poly.pdbx_seq_one_letter_code
_entity_poly.pdbx_strand_id
1 'polypeptide(L)' 'MLTRAGIHDFAELAGKTVVMNQGATAERLLRKMNEERRMNAQIISAKDYGEVSLALESGRAVA' A
#
# COMPACT_ATOMS: atom_id res chain seq x y z
N MET A 1 -9.33 -17.35 7.93
CA MET A 1 -10.24 -16.20 7.82
C MET A 1 -9.45 -14.94 8.18
N LEU A 2 -8.73 -14.36 7.22
CA LEU A 2 -8.00 -13.09 7.36
C LEU A 2 -8.03 -12.38 5.99
N THR A 3 -9.20 -11.91 5.59
CA THR A 3 -9.42 -11.05 4.42
C THR A 3 -9.90 -9.70 4.93
N ARG A 4 -8.96 -8.81 5.25
CA ARG A 4 -9.28 -7.41 5.59
C ARG A 4 -8.70 -6.37 4.64
N ALA A 5 -7.99 -6.78 3.60
CA ALA A 5 -7.78 -5.95 2.42
C ALA A 5 -8.58 -6.59 1.30
N GLY A 6 -9.77 -6.07 1.00
CA GLY A 6 -10.59 -6.49 -0.15
C GLY A 6 -9.99 -5.99 -1.46
N ILE A 7 -8.69 -6.24 -1.65
CA ILE A 7 -7.90 -5.80 -2.78
C ILE A 7 -7.50 -7.05 -3.54
N HIS A 8 -8.16 -7.29 -4.66
CA HIS A 8 -8.00 -8.49 -5.46
C HIS A 8 -6.92 -8.34 -6.52
N ASP A 9 -6.60 -7.11 -6.91
CA ASP A 9 -5.62 -6.80 -7.93
C ASP A 9 -4.89 -5.48 -7.62
N PHE A 10 -3.67 -5.34 -8.11
CA PHE A 10 -2.91 -4.09 -8.07
C PHE A 10 -3.62 -2.95 -8.78
N ALA A 11 -4.45 -3.25 -9.79
CA ALA A 11 -5.29 -2.25 -10.44
C ALA A 11 -6.25 -1.55 -9.46
N GLU A 12 -6.70 -2.24 -8.40
CA GLU A 12 -7.58 -1.66 -7.39
C GLU A 12 -6.83 -0.72 -6.43
N LEU A 13 -5.50 -0.78 -6.41
CA LEU A 13 -4.63 0.15 -5.67
C LEU A 13 -4.48 1.50 -6.39
N ALA A 14 -4.89 1.57 -7.66
CA ALA A 14 -4.81 2.81 -8.42
C ALA A 14 -5.62 3.94 -7.78
N GLY A 15 -4.98 5.10 -7.62
CA GLY A 15 -5.54 6.27 -6.96
C GLY A 15 -5.77 6.11 -5.46
N LYS A 16 -5.31 5.01 -4.84
CA LYS A 16 -5.42 4.77 -3.41
C LYS A 16 -4.08 4.93 -2.70
N THR A 17 -4.16 5.10 -1.39
CA THR A 17 -3.00 5.14 -0.51
C THR A 17 -2.70 3.75 0.03
N VAL A 18 -1.47 3.28 -0.18
CA VAL A 18 -0.97 1.98 0.25
C VAL A 18 0.19 2.22 1.20
N VAL A 19 0.14 1.60 2.37
CA VAL A 19 1.21 1.64 3.35
C VAL A 19 2.01 0.33 3.26
N MET A 20 3.34 0.45 3.19
CA MET A 20 4.25 -0.68 3.10
C MET A 20 5.39 -0.47 4.09
N ASN A 21 5.87 -1.56 4.70
CA ASN A 21 7.06 -1.49 5.53
C ASN A 21 8.27 -1.06 4.70
N GLN A 22 9.02 -0.09 5.22
CA GLN A 22 10.21 0.45 4.58
C GLN A 22 11.24 -0.67 4.37
N GLY A 23 11.72 -0.77 3.13
CA GLY A 23 12.73 -1.79 2.77
C GLY A 23 12.15 -3.15 2.43
N ALA A 24 10.83 -3.32 2.46
CA ALA A 24 10.20 -4.50 1.89
C ALA A 24 10.44 -4.58 0.37
N THR A 25 10.79 -5.76 -0.13
CA THR A 25 10.97 -5.97 -1.58
C THR A 25 9.69 -5.64 -2.36
N ALA A 26 8.52 -5.89 -1.76
CA ALA A 26 7.21 -5.56 -2.32
C ALA A 26 7.02 -4.04 -2.54
N GLU A 27 7.64 -3.18 -1.72
CA GLU A 27 7.55 -1.72 -1.88
C GLU A 27 8.17 -1.27 -3.22
N ARG A 28 9.37 -1.76 -3.55
CA ARG A 28 10.05 -1.44 -4.81
C ARG A 28 9.25 -1.95 -6.00
N LEU A 29 8.69 -3.15 -5.90
CA LEU A 29 7.84 -3.73 -6.95
C LEU A 29 6.58 -2.89 -7.16
N LEU A 30 5.91 -2.48 -6.08
CA LEU A 30 4.69 -1.67 -6.15
C LEU A 30 4.96 -0.29 -6.74
N ARG A 31 6.08 0.36 -6.36
CA ARG A 31 6.50 1.65 -6.96
C ARG A 31 6.73 1.52 -8.46
N LYS A 32 7.46 0.48 -8.89
CA LYS A 32 7.70 0.20 -10.31
C LYS A 32 6.38 -0.02 -11.07
N MET A 33 5.47 -0.82 -10.52
CA MET A 33 4.15 -1.04 -11.12
C MET A 33 3.32 0.25 -11.16
N ASN A 34 3.43 1.11 -10.15
CA ASN A 34 2.69 2.38 -10.08
C ASN A 34 3.11 3.31 -11.22
N GLU A 35 4.40 3.35 -11.52
CA GLU A 35 4.97 4.09 -12.66
C GLU A 35 4.58 3.45 -14.00
N GLU A 36 4.79 2.13 -14.15
CA GLU A 36 4.53 1.42 -15.41
C GLU A 36 3.04 1.45 -15.80
N ARG A 37 2.15 1.28 -14.83
CA ARG A 37 0.69 1.23 -15.05
C ARG A 37 0.00 2.56 -14.80
N ARG A 38 0.74 3.62 -14.47
CA ARG A 38 0.21 4.95 -14.11
C ARG A 38 -0.92 4.84 -13.08
N MET A 39 -0.71 4.03 -12.05
CA MET A 39 -1.76 3.74 -11.07
C MET A 39 -2.07 4.99 -10.23
N ASN A 40 -1.17 5.97 -10.15
CA ASN A 40 -1.31 7.16 -9.29
C ASN A 40 -1.59 6.79 -7.83
N ALA A 41 -1.12 5.63 -7.39
CA ALA A 41 -1.22 5.19 -6.01
C ALA A 41 -0.23 5.98 -5.14
N GLN A 42 -0.64 6.35 -3.93
CA GLN A 42 0.25 6.97 -2.95
C GLN A 42 0.89 5.89 -2.08
N ILE A 43 2.19 5.67 -2.23
CA ILE A 43 2.90 4.62 -1.49
C ILE A 43 3.62 5.26 -0.30
N ILE A 44 3.11 4.97 0.91
CA ILE A 44 3.68 5.42 2.19
C ILE A 44 4.60 4.32 2.72
N SER A 45 5.85 4.67 2.97
CA SER A 45 6.84 3.76 3.56
C SER A 45 6.84 3.94 5.08
N ALA A 46 6.29 2.98 5.80
CA ALA A 46 6.23 2.96 7.27
C ALA A 46 7.51 2.32 7.84
N LYS A 47 8.10 2.92 8.87
CA LYS A 47 9.33 2.42 9.52
C LYS A 47 9.08 1.24 10.44
N ASP A 48 7.89 1.16 11.02
CA ASP A 48 7.50 0.11 11.94
C ASP A 48 6.02 -0.27 11.77
N TYR A 49 5.66 -1.41 12.35
CA TYR A 49 4.29 -1.93 12.30
C TYR A 49 3.28 -1.02 13.02
N GLY A 50 3.73 -0.16 13.95
CA GLY A 50 2.89 0.82 14.62
C GLY A 50 2.42 1.91 13.67
N GLU A 51 3.32 2.40 12.81
CA GLU A 51 3.00 3.36 11.75
C GLU A 51 2.04 2.76 10.71
N VAL A 52 2.19 1.46 10.37
CA VAL A 52 1.25 0.74 9.50
C VAL A 52 -0.14 0.67 10.15
N SER A 53 -0.20 0.26 11.42
CA SER A 53 -1.48 0.13 12.15
C SER A 53 -2.19 1.48 12.25
N LEU A 54 -1.46 2.56 12.56
CA LEU A 54 -2.02 3.91 12.63
C LEU A 54 -2.55 4.39 11.27
N ALA A 55 -1.84 4.11 10.18
CA ALA A 55 -2.28 4.49 8.83
C ALA A 55 -3.56 3.75 8.40
N LEU A 56 -3.69 2.48 8.76
CA LEU A 56 -4.88 1.67 8.50
C LEU A 56 -6.06 2.08 9.40
N GLU A 57 -5.82 2.28 10.70
CA GLU A 57 -6.86 2.68 11.66
C GLU A 57 -7.40 4.09 11.39
N SER A 58 -6.55 5.01 10.92
CA SER A 58 -6.96 6.37 10.56
C SER A 58 -7.65 6.46 9.19
N GLY A 59 -7.78 5.35 8.45
CA GLY A 59 -8.34 5.33 7.10
C GLY A 59 -7.49 6.07 6.05
N ARG A 60 -6.24 6.37 6.38
CA ARG A 60 -5.29 7.05 5.49
C ARG A 60 -4.66 6.10 4.49
N ALA A 61 -4.68 4.80 4.76
CA ALA A 61 -4.25 3.74 3.85
C ALA A 61 -5.30 2.62 3.78
N VAL A 62 -5.39 1.95 2.63
CA VAL A 62 -6.35 0.87 2.39
C VAL A 62 -5.72 -0.52 2.46
N ALA A 63 -4.39 -0.61 2.41
CA ALA A 63 -3.59 -1.83 2.47
C ALA A 63 -2.19 -1.52 2.94
#